data_AF-A0A523RU66-F1
#
_entry.id   AF-A0A523RU66-F1
#
_cell.length_a   1.000
_cell.length_b   1.000
_cell.length_c   1.000
_cell.angle_alpha   90.00
_cell.angle_beta   90.00
_cell.angle_gamma   90.00
#
_symmetry.space_group_name_H-M   'P 1'
#
loop_
_entity.id
_entity.type
_entity.pdbx_description
1 polymer ?
#
loop_
_entity_poly.entity_id
_entity_poly.type
_entity_poly.pdbx_seq_one_letter_code
_entity_poly.pdbx_strand_id
1 'polypeptide(L)'
;MSRKIQKLTADLSRTEGALDTVGKEVQGMKAEQTQQLLKKKPTDGYSTKDELTLAEQRVKKVQEDLKRFSQAATSVLNNDEGADEMLRQVLLEVGDPKYRILNIVLARKSVRIEEIASSLVIDVSAALQIVDSLQVNGEIEIKDGSTVIPAKKYRELQVPKDQWNTMEPDAVFAGLEEFVRKTDDTSSIVNALETAVEILEQKLARGGALVFQMRRTADSWKKQEGNLEELQYSIKDWRARAQSMT
;
A
#
# COMPACT_ATOMS: atom_id res chain seq x y z
N MET A 1 27.80 14.03 36.15
CA MET A 1 26.60 13.81 35.29
C MET A 1 25.87 15.13 35.12
N SER A 2 25.62 15.55 33.88
CA SER A 2 25.09 16.89 33.55
C SER A 2 23.60 17.00 33.88
N ARG A 3 23.17 18.08 34.55
CA ARG A 3 21.74 18.44 34.80
C ARG A 3 20.85 18.32 33.56
N LYS A 4 21.44 18.49 32.38
CA LYS A 4 20.77 18.41 31.08
C LYS A 4 20.31 16.98 30.77
N ILE A 5 21.09 15.96 31.15
CA ILE A 5 20.75 14.54 30.96
C ILE A 5 19.60 14.15 31.89
N GLN A 6 19.63 14.58 33.16
CA GLN A 6 18.52 14.33 34.10
C GLN A 6 17.20 14.98 33.64
N LYS A 7 17.26 16.17 33.04
CA LYS A 7 16.09 16.84 32.48
C LYS A 7 15.53 16.08 31.26
N LEU A 8 16.40 15.65 30.34
CA LEU A 8 16.00 14.84 29.18
C LEU A 8 15.38 13.49 29.58
N THR A 9 15.90 12.82 30.61
CA THR A 9 15.32 11.57 31.12
C THR A 9 13.94 11.78 31.75
N ALA A 10 13.75 12.88 32.47
CA ALA A 10 12.45 13.23 33.04
C ALA A 10 11.42 13.60 31.97
N ASP A 11 11.85 14.31 30.92
CA ASP A 11 10.99 14.67 29.79
C ASP A 11 10.62 13.42 28.97
N LEU A 12 11.56 12.48 28.74
CA LEU A 12 11.30 11.19 28.08
C LEU A 12 10.27 10.34 28.83
N SER A 13 10.44 10.20 30.15
CA SER A 13 9.50 9.42 30.98
C SER A 13 8.09 10.04 30.99
N ARG A 14 7.98 11.38 30.94
CA ARG A 14 6.68 12.05 30.79
C ARG A 14 6.07 11.81 29.42
N THR A 15 6.86 11.85 28.35
CA THR A 15 6.36 11.57 27.00
C THR A 15 5.94 10.11 26.81
N GLU A 16 6.63 9.15 27.45
CA GLU A 16 6.22 7.75 27.46
C GLU A 16 4.88 7.56 28.18
N GLY A 17 4.69 8.19 29.35
CA GLY A 17 3.41 8.14 30.06
C GLY A 17 2.27 8.79 29.27
N ALA A 18 2.54 9.89 28.56
CA ALA A 18 1.57 10.53 27.67
C ALA A 18 1.23 9.63 26.47
N LEU A 19 2.22 8.97 25.86
CA LEU A 19 2.01 8.04 24.75
C LEU A 19 1.23 6.78 25.16
N ASP A 20 1.47 6.23 26.36
CA ASP A 20 0.70 5.09 26.88
C ASP A 20 -0.76 5.49 27.17
N THR A 21 -0.99 6.72 27.64
CA THR A 21 -2.34 7.27 27.87
C THR A 21 -3.07 7.47 26.54
N VAL A 22 -2.41 8.07 25.55
CA VAL A 22 -2.96 8.22 24.19
C VAL A 22 -3.20 6.86 23.53
N GLY A 23 -2.32 5.88 23.74
CA GLY A 23 -2.48 4.51 23.23
C GLY A 23 -3.74 3.83 23.79
N LYS A 24 -4.00 4.00 25.10
CA LYS A 24 -5.21 3.50 25.77
C LYS A 24 -6.47 4.23 25.32
N GLU A 25 -6.41 5.56 25.15
CA GLU A 25 -7.52 6.35 24.61
C GLU A 25 -7.83 5.98 23.16
N VAL A 26 -6.82 5.74 22.31
CA VAL A 26 -7.01 5.29 20.93
C VAL A 26 -7.60 3.88 20.88
N GLN A 27 -7.19 2.98 21.77
CA GLN A 27 -7.81 1.66 21.90
C GLN A 27 -9.26 1.74 22.40
N GLY A 28 -9.54 2.61 23.37
CA GLY A 28 -10.88 2.88 23.89
C GLY A 28 -11.80 3.48 22.82
N MET A 29 -11.33 4.49 22.11
CA MET A 29 -12.04 5.10 20.98
C MET A 29 -12.29 4.09 19.86
N LYS A 30 -11.31 3.25 19.51
CA LYS A 30 -11.53 2.15 18.55
C LYS A 30 -12.62 1.20 19.03
N ALA A 31 -12.57 0.76 20.29
CA ALA A 31 -13.59 -0.14 20.85
C ALA A 31 -14.99 0.50 20.86
N GLU A 32 -15.10 1.79 21.20
CA GLU A 32 -16.36 2.54 21.17
C GLU A 32 -16.88 2.77 19.75
N GLN A 33 -16.01 3.04 18.78
CA GLN A 33 -16.38 3.21 17.38
C GLN A 33 -16.84 1.87 16.77
N THR A 34 -16.15 0.77 17.09
CA THR A 34 -16.59 -0.59 16.75
C THR A 34 -17.94 -0.90 17.40
N GLN A 35 -18.18 -0.50 18.66
CA GLN A 35 -19.48 -0.68 19.32
C GLN A 35 -20.59 0.20 18.73
N GLN A 36 -20.30 1.45 18.33
CA GLN A 36 -21.29 2.33 17.69
C GLN A 36 -21.67 1.82 16.29
N LEU A 37 -20.72 1.27 15.55
CA LEU A 37 -20.98 0.59 14.26
C LEU A 37 -21.76 -0.71 14.45
N LEU A 38 -21.49 -1.48 15.52
CA LEU A 38 -22.26 -2.68 15.89
C LEU A 38 -23.67 -2.36 16.41
N LYS A 39 -23.86 -1.22 17.08
CA LYS A 39 -25.18 -0.73 17.56
C LYS A 39 -26.07 -0.19 16.44
N LYS A 40 -25.54 0.02 15.24
CA LYS A 40 -26.31 0.20 13.99
C LYS A 40 -26.79 -1.14 13.40
N LYS A 41 -26.95 -2.19 14.22
CA LYS A 41 -27.80 -3.31 13.85
C LYS A 41 -29.24 -2.80 13.67
N PRO A 42 -29.91 -3.07 12.54
CA PRO A 42 -31.35 -2.91 12.46
C PRO A 42 -31.98 -3.78 13.54
N THR A 43 -32.76 -3.16 14.41
CA THR A 43 -33.66 -3.81 15.37
C THR A 43 -34.64 -4.72 14.62
N ASP A 44 -34.66 -5.99 15.04
CA ASP A 44 -35.67 -7.04 14.89
C ASP A 44 -36.76 -6.82 13.82
N GLY A 45 -36.63 -7.57 12.72
CA GLY A 45 -37.66 -7.64 11.67
C GLY A 45 -37.34 -8.49 10.45
N TYR A 46 -36.23 -9.23 10.40
CA TYR A 46 -36.05 -10.22 9.33
C TYR A 46 -36.86 -11.47 9.68
N SER A 47 -37.85 -11.79 8.84
CA SER A 47 -38.57 -13.05 8.94
C SER A 47 -37.55 -14.18 8.80
N THR A 48 -37.73 -15.32 9.48
CA THR A 48 -36.94 -16.53 9.22
C THR A 48 -36.94 -16.93 7.74
N LYS A 49 -37.94 -16.48 6.97
CA LYS A 49 -37.95 -16.57 5.50
C LYS A 49 -36.87 -15.74 4.80
N ASP A 50 -36.58 -14.54 5.28
CA ASP A 50 -35.57 -13.66 4.67
C ASP A 50 -34.15 -14.16 4.97
N GLU A 51 -33.92 -14.66 6.18
CA GLU A 51 -32.68 -15.35 6.54
C GLU A 51 -32.48 -16.62 5.71
N LEU A 52 -33.54 -17.41 5.53
CA LEU A 52 -33.52 -18.60 4.68
C LEU A 52 -33.24 -18.22 3.22
N THR A 53 -33.86 -17.14 2.71
CA THR A 53 -33.64 -16.66 1.33
C THR A 53 -32.19 -16.21 1.13
N LEU A 54 -31.62 -15.48 2.10
CA LEU A 54 -30.20 -15.10 2.08
C LEU A 54 -29.28 -16.32 2.15
N ALA A 55 -29.63 -17.31 2.98
CA ALA A 55 -28.88 -18.56 3.08
C ALA A 55 -28.92 -19.37 1.77
N GLU A 56 -30.09 -19.48 1.13
CA GLU A 56 -30.26 -20.14 -0.16
C GLU A 56 -29.44 -19.44 -1.26
N GLN A 57 -29.45 -18.11 -1.29
CA GLN A 57 -28.62 -17.33 -2.22
C GLN A 57 -27.13 -17.55 -1.98
N ARG A 58 -26.68 -17.59 -0.71
CA ARG A 58 -25.29 -17.89 -0.35
C ARG A 58 -24.89 -19.30 -0.79
N VAL A 59 -25.72 -20.31 -0.53
CA VAL A 59 -25.46 -21.69 -0.94
C VAL A 59 -25.36 -21.80 -2.45
N LYS A 60 -26.28 -21.19 -3.20
CA LYS A 60 -26.26 -21.19 -4.66
C LYS A 60 -24.98 -20.55 -5.20
N LYS A 61 -24.58 -19.40 -4.64
CA LYS A 61 -23.33 -18.73 -5.03
C LYS A 61 -22.11 -19.59 -4.75
N VAL A 62 -22.03 -20.23 -3.58
CA VAL A 62 -20.94 -21.16 -3.23
C VAL A 62 -20.89 -22.35 -4.20
N GLN A 63 -22.04 -22.89 -4.62
CA GLN A 63 -22.07 -23.98 -5.61
C GLN A 63 -21.56 -23.54 -6.99
N GLU A 64 -21.93 -22.35 -7.45
CA GLU A 64 -21.45 -21.77 -8.71
C GLU A 64 -19.94 -21.50 -8.66
N ASP A 65 -19.48 -20.93 -7.55
CA ASP A 65 -18.08 -20.65 -7.25
C ASP A 65 -17.24 -21.94 -7.22
N LEU A 66 -17.73 -22.99 -6.55
CA LEU A 66 -17.07 -24.31 -6.50
C LEU A 66 -16.98 -24.94 -7.89
N LYS A 67 -18.01 -24.79 -8.72
CA LYS A 67 -18.02 -25.31 -10.09
C LYS A 67 -16.97 -24.61 -10.95
N ARG A 68 -16.87 -23.28 -10.86
CA ARG A 68 -15.83 -22.49 -11.55
C ARG A 68 -14.43 -22.90 -11.10
N PHE A 69 -14.24 -23.11 -9.79
CA PHE A 69 -12.97 -23.54 -9.23
C PHE A 69 -12.56 -24.93 -9.74
N SER A 70 -13.49 -25.89 -9.70
CA SER A 70 -13.27 -27.26 -10.19
C SER A 70 -12.90 -27.28 -11.69
N GLN A 71 -13.57 -26.45 -12.51
CA GLN A 71 -13.26 -26.31 -13.93
C GLN A 71 -11.85 -25.76 -14.15
N ALA A 72 -11.50 -24.66 -13.48
CA ALA A 72 -10.18 -24.05 -13.62
C ALA A 72 -9.05 -24.99 -13.14
N ALA A 73 -9.27 -25.70 -12.03
CA ALA A 73 -8.31 -26.68 -11.52
C ALA A 73 -8.13 -27.86 -12.50
N THR A 74 -9.21 -28.33 -13.13
CA THR A 74 -9.17 -29.40 -14.13
C THR A 74 -8.38 -28.95 -15.38
N SER A 75 -8.58 -27.71 -15.83
CA SER A 75 -7.82 -27.16 -16.96
C SER A 75 -6.32 -27.03 -16.67
N VAL A 76 -5.94 -26.70 -15.43
CA VAL A 76 -4.52 -26.71 -15.02
C VAL A 76 -3.96 -28.14 -15.01
N LEU A 77 -4.70 -29.11 -14.48
CA LEU A 77 -4.28 -30.53 -14.51
C LEU A 77 -4.09 -31.06 -15.93
N ASN A 78 -4.86 -30.54 -16.88
CA ASN A 78 -4.78 -30.90 -18.30
C ASN A 78 -3.70 -30.12 -19.08
N ASN A 79 -3.02 -29.15 -18.45
CA ASN A 79 -2.08 -28.23 -19.08
C ASN A 79 -2.68 -27.42 -20.23
N ASP A 80 -3.94 -26.99 -20.09
CA ASP A 80 -4.57 -26.11 -21.07
C ASP A 80 -3.84 -24.74 -21.12
N GLU A 81 -3.71 -24.16 -22.31
CA GLU A 81 -3.03 -22.86 -22.47
C GLU A 81 -3.81 -21.74 -21.76
N GLY A 82 -3.12 -20.98 -20.90
CA GLY A 82 -3.74 -19.93 -20.08
C GLY A 82 -4.52 -20.44 -18.87
N ALA A 83 -4.51 -21.74 -18.58
CA ALA A 83 -5.21 -22.32 -17.43
C ALA A 83 -4.72 -21.75 -16.09
N ASP A 84 -3.42 -21.50 -15.95
CA ASP A 84 -2.85 -20.90 -14.74
C ASP A 84 -3.39 -19.50 -14.47
N GLU A 85 -3.56 -18.69 -15.51
CA GLU A 85 -4.11 -17.34 -15.38
C GLU A 85 -5.62 -17.38 -15.11
N MET A 86 -6.34 -18.33 -15.73
CA MET A 86 -7.75 -18.58 -15.43
C MET A 86 -7.97 -19.02 -13.98
N LEU A 87 -7.16 -19.96 -13.49
CA LEU A 87 -7.20 -20.42 -12.10
C LEU A 87 -6.85 -19.29 -11.14
N ARG A 88 -5.85 -18.46 -11.48
CA ARG A 88 -5.54 -17.26 -10.72
C ARG A 88 -6.75 -16.34 -10.64
N GLN A 89 -7.39 -16.00 -11.75
CA GLN A 89 -8.59 -15.15 -11.75
C GLN A 89 -9.72 -15.74 -10.89
N VAL A 90 -10.00 -17.04 -11.03
CA VAL A 90 -11.04 -17.70 -10.23
C VAL A 90 -10.67 -17.68 -8.74
N LEU A 91 -9.41 -17.90 -8.36
CA LEU A 91 -8.93 -17.76 -6.98
C LEU A 91 -9.11 -16.33 -6.45
N LEU A 92 -8.86 -15.31 -7.27
CA LEU A 92 -9.07 -13.91 -6.89
C LEU A 92 -10.56 -13.57 -6.69
N GLU A 93 -11.46 -14.24 -7.41
CA GLU A 93 -12.91 -14.01 -7.36
C GLU A 93 -13.63 -14.86 -6.31
N VAL A 94 -13.18 -16.09 -6.08
CA VAL A 94 -13.86 -17.14 -5.29
C VAL A 94 -13.11 -17.49 -4.00
N GLY A 95 -11.81 -17.17 -3.93
CA GLY A 95 -10.95 -17.54 -2.81
C GLY A 95 -11.34 -16.89 -1.47
N ASP A 96 -10.52 -17.16 -0.44
CA ASP A 96 -10.71 -16.65 0.92
C ASP A 96 -11.06 -15.15 0.90
N PRO A 97 -12.17 -14.73 1.58
CA PRO A 97 -12.56 -13.34 1.71
C PRO A 97 -11.39 -12.40 2.06
N LYS A 98 -10.42 -12.87 2.86
CA LYS A 98 -9.18 -12.16 3.18
C LYS A 98 -8.40 -11.74 1.94
N TYR A 99 -8.14 -12.67 1.01
CA TYR A 99 -7.39 -12.36 -0.21
C TYR A 99 -8.23 -11.50 -1.16
N ARG A 100 -9.55 -11.72 -1.22
CA ARG A 100 -10.44 -10.90 -2.04
C ARG A 100 -10.43 -9.43 -1.62
N ILE A 101 -10.52 -9.16 -0.31
CA ILE A 101 -10.40 -7.79 0.22
C ILE A 101 -9.05 -7.19 -0.16
N LEU A 102 -7.95 -7.93 0.07
CA LEU A 102 -6.61 -7.47 -0.27
C LEU A 102 -6.51 -7.10 -1.76
N ASN A 103 -7.01 -7.94 -2.66
CA ASN A 103 -6.99 -7.69 -4.10
C ASN A 103 -7.82 -6.47 -4.50
N ILE A 104 -9.01 -6.31 -3.92
CA ILE A 104 -9.87 -5.13 -4.15
C ILE A 104 -9.11 -3.86 -3.75
N VAL A 105 -8.46 -3.88 -2.58
CA VAL A 105 -7.69 -2.75 -2.05
C VAL A 105 -6.46 -2.46 -2.90
N LEU A 106 -5.71 -3.49 -3.34
CA LEU A 106 -4.55 -3.34 -4.22
C LEU A 106 -4.94 -2.78 -5.59
N ALA A 107 -6.04 -3.24 -6.17
CA ALA A 107 -6.49 -2.80 -7.50
C ALA A 107 -7.02 -1.36 -7.48
N ARG A 108 -7.79 -0.98 -6.45
CA ARG A 108 -8.43 0.34 -6.36
C ARG A 108 -7.61 1.37 -5.59
N LYS A 109 -6.54 0.96 -4.90
CA LYS A 109 -5.66 1.76 -4.03
C LYS A 109 -6.32 2.40 -2.81
N SER A 110 -7.64 2.62 -2.82
CA SER A 110 -8.41 3.20 -1.73
C SER A 110 -9.87 2.76 -1.85
N VAL A 111 -10.40 2.10 -0.82
CA VAL A 111 -11.76 1.55 -0.84
C VAL A 111 -12.41 1.68 0.54
N ARG A 112 -13.67 2.10 0.62
CA ARG A 112 -14.41 2.15 1.88
C ARG A 112 -14.84 0.76 2.36
N ILE A 113 -14.88 0.55 3.67
CA ILE A 113 -15.28 -0.74 4.26
C ILE A 113 -16.71 -1.14 3.82
N GLU A 114 -17.62 -0.17 3.68
CA GLU A 114 -18.99 -0.41 3.21
C GLU A 114 -19.03 -0.89 1.75
N GLU A 115 -18.12 -0.40 0.91
CA GLU A 115 -17.98 -0.83 -0.48
C GLU A 115 -17.42 -2.26 -0.56
N ILE A 116 -16.47 -2.60 0.33
CA ILE A 116 -15.93 -3.94 0.47
C ILE A 116 -17.03 -4.93 0.90
N ALA A 117 -17.79 -4.58 1.95
CA ALA A 117 -18.89 -5.39 2.47
C ALA A 117 -19.94 -5.66 1.38
N SER A 118 -20.30 -4.61 0.64
CA SER A 118 -21.24 -4.69 -0.48
C SER A 118 -20.72 -5.57 -1.62
N SER A 119 -19.44 -5.42 -1.99
CA SER A 119 -18.81 -6.21 -3.06
C SER A 119 -18.73 -7.71 -2.72
N LEU A 120 -18.56 -8.05 -1.46
CA LEU A 120 -18.45 -9.43 -0.99
C LEU A 120 -19.79 -10.03 -0.56
N VAL A 121 -20.85 -9.20 -0.46
CA VAL A 121 -22.17 -9.58 0.05
C VAL A 121 -22.06 -10.16 1.47
N ILE A 122 -21.29 -9.47 2.31
CA ILE A 122 -21.09 -9.80 3.73
C ILE A 122 -21.47 -8.61 4.60
N ASP A 123 -21.72 -8.86 5.87
CA ASP A 123 -21.99 -7.80 6.84
C ASP A 123 -20.77 -6.91 7.05
N VAL A 124 -21.00 -5.62 7.30
CA VAL A 124 -19.93 -4.63 7.56
C VAL A 124 -19.04 -5.07 8.72
N SER A 125 -19.61 -5.68 9.76
CA SER A 125 -18.86 -6.22 10.90
C SER A 125 -17.92 -7.36 10.50
N ALA A 126 -18.35 -8.24 9.60
CA ALA A 126 -17.53 -9.34 9.08
C ALA A 126 -16.41 -8.80 8.18
N ALA A 127 -16.72 -7.83 7.31
CA ALA A 127 -15.70 -7.14 6.51
C ALA A 127 -14.66 -6.46 7.40
N LEU A 128 -15.09 -5.80 8.48
CA LEU A 128 -14.20 -5.14 9.45
C LEU A 128 -13.27 -6.13 10.14
N GLN A 129 -13.76 -7.30 10.58
CA GLN A 129 -12.92 -8.34 11.18
C GLN A 129 -11.83 -8.85 10.23
N ILE A 130 -12.16 -9.02 8.95
CA ILE A 130 -11.19 -9.47 7.95
C ILE A 130 -10.18 -8.36 7.65
N VAL A 131 -10.64 -7.11 7.57
CA VAL A 131 -9.78 -5.92 7.41
C VAL A 131 -8.83 -5.77 8.60
N ASP A 132 -9.30 -5.93 9.83
CA ASP A 132 -8.46 -5.89 11.04
C ASP A 132 -7.38 -6.98 10.99
N SER A 133 -7.74 -8.20 10.58
CA SER A 133 -6.78 -9.30 10.39
C SER A 133 -5.73 -8.96 9.33
N LEU A 134 -6.13 -8.39 8.19
CA LEU A 134 -5.19 -7.95 7.15
C LEU A 134 -4.29 -6.80 7.64
N GLN A 135 -4.82 -5.88 8.44
CA GLN A 135 -4.04 -4.79 9.03
C GLN A 135 -3.00 -5.31 10.02
N VAL A 136 -3.39 -6.26 10.90
CA VAL A 136 -2.46 -6.92 11.84
C VAL A 136 -1.33 -7.65 11.11
N ASN A 137 -1.64 -8.25 9.95
CA ASN A 137 -0.64 -8.89 9.09
C ASN A 137 0.20 -7.89 8.26
N GLY A 138 -0.03 -6.59 8.40
CA GLY A 138 0.68 -5.55 7.65
C GLY A 138 0.41 -5.59 6.14
N GLU A 139 -0.77 -6.06 5.73
CA GLU A 139 -1.18 -6.14 4.32
C GLU A 139 -1.90 -4.86 3.86
N ILE A 140 -2.64 -4.22 4.76
CA ILE A 140 -3.43 -3.01 4.51
C ILE A 140 -3.32 -2.03 5.68
N GLU A 141 -3.75 -0.79 5.46
CA GLU A 141 -3.88 0.25 6.47
C GLU A 141 -5.29 0.86 6.43
N ILE A 142 -5.79 1.33 7.57
CA ILE A 142 -7.06 2.05 7.65
C ILE A 142 -6.78 3.54 7.82
N LYS A 143 -7.27 4.34 6.88
CA LYS A 143 -7.27 5.80 6.88
C LYS A 143 -8.65 6.33 7.25
N ASP A 144 -8.69 7.40 8.04
CA ASP A 144 -9.92 8.13 8.40
C ASP A 144 -11.03 7.25 9.03
N GLY A 145 -10.65 6.12 9.63
CA GLY A 145 -11.53 5.19 10.36
C GLY A 145 -12.37 4.24 9.50
N SER A 146 -12.53 4.49 8.19
CA SER A 146 -13.39 3.68 7.31
C SER A 146 -12.84 3.42 5.92
N THR A 147 -11.69 4.01 5.57
CA THR A 147 -11.08 3.84 4.24
C THR A 147 -9.91 2.88 4.34
N VAL A 148 -9.93 1.82 3.55
CA VAL A 148 -8.88 0.81 3.49
C VAL A 148 -7.95 1.11 2.33
N ILE A 149 -6.65 1.18 2.61
CA ILE A 149 -5.59 1.40 1.63
C ILE A 149 -4.54 0.27 1.71
N PRO A 150 -3.78 0.01 0.64
CA PRO A 150 -2.66 -0.94 0.70
C PRO A 150 -1.61 -0.53 1.74
N ALA A 151 -1.00 -1.52 2.40
CA ALA A 151 0.15 -1.25 3.27
C ALA A 151 1.32 -0.64 2.47
N LYS A 152 2.20 0.09 3.17
CA LYS A 152 3.40 0.72 2.56
C LYS A 152 4.19 -0.21 1.64
N LYS A 153 4.38 -1.47 2.02
CA LYS A 153 5.11 -2.48 1.23
C LYS A 153 4.58 -2.70 -0.20
N TYR A 154 3.31 -2.38 -0.44
CA TYR A 154 2.67 -2.48 -1.77
C TYR A 154 2.64 -1.15 -2.53
N ARG A 155 2.85 -0.04 -1.83
CA ARG A 155 2.96 1.31 -2.41
C ARG A 155 4.40 1.65 -2.79
N GLU A 156 5.36 1.02 -2.11
CA GLU A 156 6.78 1.14 -2.42
C GLU A 156 7.06 0.55 -3.81
N LEU A 157 7.18 1.41 -4.81
CA LEU A 157 7.71 1.03 -6.11
C LEU A 157 9.17 0.61 -5.92
N GLN A 158 9.51 -0.60 -6.34
CA GLN A 158 10.89 -1.05 -6.30
C GLN A 158 11.70 -0.34 -7.37
N VAL A 159 12.81 0.27 -6.95
CA VAL A 159 13.75 0.92 -7.84
C VAL A 159 14.46 -0.15 -8.68
N PRO A 160 14.42 -0.09 -10.03
CA PRO A 160 15.03 -1.11 -10.88
C PRO A 160 16.55 -0.91 -10.99
N LYS A 161 17.26 -1.09 -9.85
CA LYS A 161 18.69 -0.80 -9.69
C LYS A 161 19.55 -1.49 -10.75
N ASP A 162 19.32 -2.78 -10.97
CA ASP A 162 20.11 -3.58 -11.90
C ASP A 162 19.97 -3.11 -13.35
N GLN A 163 18.76 -2.69 -13.73
CA GLN A 163 18.50 -2.15 -15.07
C GLN A 163 19.23 -0.82 -15.25
N TRP A 164 19.08 0.11 -14.30
CA TRP A 164 19.75 1.42 -14.35
C TRP A 164 21.28 1.30 -14.35
N ASN A 165 21.83 0.28 -13.68
CA ASN A 165 23.27 0.03 -13.67
C ASN A 165 23.84 -0.33 -15.04
N THR A 166 23.02 -0.87 -15.94
CA THR A 166 23.44 -1.19 -17.32
C THR A 166 23.14 -0.07 -18.33
N MET A 167 22.34 0.93 -17.95
CA MET A 167 21.88 2.00 -18.84
C MET A 167 22.89 3.15 -18.97
N GLU A 168 22.90 3.83 -20.11
CA GLU A 168 23.64 5.09 -20.26
C GLU A 168 23.08 6.19 -19.33
N PRO A 169 23.89 7.18 -18.90
CA PRO A 169 23.46 8.24 -17.99
C PRO A 169 22.15 8.93 -18.39
N ASP A 170 21.97 9.20 -19.69
CA ASP A 170 20.74 9.80 -20.22
C ASP A 170 19.49 8.94 -19.96
N ALA A 171 19.63 7.61 -20.13
CA ALA A 171 18.55 6.66 -19.90
C ALA A 171 18.25 6.47 -18.40
N VAL A 172 19.26 6.62 -17.52
CA VAL A 172 19.05 6.65 -16.06
C VAL A 172 18.23 7.88 -15.65
N PHE A 173 18.52 9.05 -16.21
CA PHE A 173 17.70 10.25 -15.96
C PHE A 173 16.26 10.10 -16.46
N ALA A 174 16.07 9.57 -17.67
CA ALA A 174 14.74 9.30 -18.21
C ALA A 174 13.96 8.28 -17.36
N GLY A 175 14.64 7.22 -16.89
CA GLY A 175 14.06 6.21 -16.02
C GLY A 175 13.68 6.76 -14.64
N LEU A 176 14.50 7.64 -14.07
CA LEU A 176 14.20 8.34 -12.82
C LEU A 176 12.98 9.27 -12.97
N GLU A 177 12.90 10.05 -14.05
CA GLU A 177 11.75 10.91 -14.33
C GLU A 177 10.45 10.08 -14.44
N GLU A 178 10.49 8.98 -15.20
CA GLU A 178 9.35 8.10 -15.34
C GLU A 178 8.93 7.44 -14.03
N PHE A 179 9.91 7.05 -13.19
CA PHE A 179 9.67 6.47 -11.88
C PHE A 179 8.98 7.47 -10.94
N VAL A 180 9.48 8.71 -10.86
CA VAL A 180 8.90 9.79 -10.05
C VAL A 180 7.50 10.16 -10.53
N ARG A 181 7.19 9.99 -11.82
CA ARG A 181 5.82 10.20 -12.33
C ARG A 181 4.84 9.10 -11.90
N LYS A 182 5.32 7.89 -11.61
CA LYS A 182 4.49 6.71 -11.28
C LYS A 182 4.18 6.59 -9.78
N THR A 183 4.88 7.35 -8.93
CA THR A 183 4.77 7.26 -7.48
C THR A 183 4.56 8.63 -6.85
N ASP A 184 3.72 8.68 -5.82
CA ASP A 184 3.58 9.77 -4.87
C ASP A 184 4.24 9.42 -3.51
N ASP A 185 4.86 8.24 -3.39
CA ASP A 185 5.47 7.80 -2.16
C ASP A 185 6.87 8.42 -1.98
N THR A 186 7.00 9.26 -0.95
CA THR A 186 8.26 9.94 -0.61
C THR A 186 9.42 8.95 -0.39
N SER A 187 9.17 7.78 0.20
CA SER A 187 10.23 6.81 0.50
C SER A 187 10.75 6.13 -0.78
N SER A 188 9.88 5.78 -1.71
CA SER A 188 10.24 5.31 -3.05
C SER A 188 11.00 6.37 -3.84
N ILE A 189 10.59 7.63 -3.78
CA ILE A 189 11.26 8.74 -4.48
C ILE A 189 12.67 8.94 -3.93
N VAL A 190 12.83 8.97 -2.60
CA VAL A 190 14.15 9.10 -1.97
C VAL A 190 15.06 7.93 -2.35
N ASN A 191 14.56 6.70 -2.27
CA ASN A 191 15.32 5.51 -2.66
C ASN A 191 15.71 5.55 -4.15
N ALA A 192 14.83 6.02 -5.02
CA ALA A 192 15.11 6.17 -6.45
C ALA A 192 16.17 7.25 -6.71
N LEU A 193 16.06 8.40 -6.03
CA LEU A 193 17.04 9.47 -6.12
C LEU A 193 18.42 9.04 -5.62
N GLU A 194 18.51 8.41 -4.44
CA GLU A 194 19.77 7.90 -3.88
C GLU A 194 20.41 6.90 -4.84
N THR A 195 19.63 5.95 -5.37
CA THR A 195 20.12 4.94 -6.32
C THR A 195 20.60 5.58 -7.63
N ALA A 196 19.82 6.51 -8.21
CA ALA A 196 20.21 7.19 -9.44
C ALA A 196 21.50 8.00 -9.24
N VAL A 197 21.65 8.68 -8.09
CA VAL A 197 22.86 9.42 -7.73
C VAL A 197 24.07 8.50 -7.66
N GLU A 198 23.97 7.35 -6.98
CA GLU A 198 25.07 6.39 -6.88
C GLU A 198 25.53 5.90 -8.26
N ILE A 199 24.59 5.53 -9.14
CA ILE A 199 24.89 5.04 -10.48
C ILE A 199 25.51 6.15 -11.35
N LEU A 200 24.94 7.36 -11.30
CA LEU A 200 25.43 8.50 -12.07
C LEU A 200 26.78 9.03 -11.56
N GLU A 201 27.05 8.93 -10.26
CA GLU A 201 28.35 9.25 -9.67
C GLU A 201 29.45 8.33 -10.21
N GLN A 202 29.14 7.05 -10.45
CA GLN A 202 30.09 6.11 -11.06
C GLN A 202 30.31 6.36 -12.55
N LYS A 203 29.29 6.85 -13.27
CA LYS A 203 29.34 6.99 -14.74
C LYS A 203 29.74 8.39 -15.23
N LEU A 204 29.44 9.45 -14.47
CA LEU A 204 29.72 10.84 -14.85
C LEU A 204 31.06 11.32 -14.29
N ALA A 205 32.16 11.00 -14.97
CA ALA A 205 33.52 11.37 -14.56
C ALA A 205 33.77 12.89 -14.39
N ARG A 206 32.95 13.76 -15.01
CA ARG A 206 33.05 15.22 -14.94
C ARG A 206 31.83 15.90 -14.29
N GLY A 207 30.89 15.12 -13.76
CA GLY A 207 29.58 15.60 -13.27
C GLY A 207 29.50 15.96 -11.78
N GLY A 208 30.62 16.15 -11.07
CA GLY A 208 30.63 16.26 -9.60
C GLY A 208 29.69 17.34 -9.02
N ALA A 209 29.56 18.49 -9.69
CA ALA A 209 28.63 19.54 -9.26
C ALA A 209 27.15 19.13 -9.44
N LEU A 210 26.85 18.37 -10.49
CA LEU A 210 25.51 17.84 -10.76
C LEU A 210 25.14 16.76 -9.75
N VAL A 211 26.04 15.80 -9.53
CA VAL A 211 25.87 14.71 -8.54
C VAL A 211 25.67 15.30 -7.14
N PHE A 212 26.41 16.36 -6.79
CA PHE A 212 26.23 17.06 -5.51
C PHE A 212 24.84 17.71 -5.38
N GLN A 213 24.35 18.36 -6.43
CA GLN A 213 22.99 18.93 -6.44
C GLN A 213 21.94 17.83 -6.26
N MET A 214 22.08 16.71 -6.98
CA MET A 214 21.16 15.59 -6.86
C MET A 214 21.17 14.97 -5.45
N ARG A 215 22.36 14.76 -4.85
CA ARG A 215 22.49 14.26 -3.48
C ARG A 215 21.85 15.20 -2.46
N ARG A 216 22.04 16.52 -2.62
CA ARG A 216 21.38 17.52 -1.78
C ARG A 216 19.85 17.48 -1.91
N THR A 217 19.32 17.25 -3.11
CA THR A 217 17.87 17.10 -3.31
C THR A 217 17.35 15.81 -2.66
N ALA A 218 18.06 14.68 -2.79
CA ALA A 218 17.71 13.44 -2.10
C ALA A 218 17.67 13.63 -0.57
N ASP A 219 18.68 14.28 0.01
CA ASP A 219 18.74 14.60 1.44
C ASP A 219 17.60 15.53 1.89
N SER A 220 17.17 16.45 1.02
CA SER A 220 16.03 17.34 1.29
C SER A 220 14.73 16.54 1.34
N TRP A 221 14.48 15.70 0.34
CA TRP A 221 13.30 14.83 0.27
C TRP A 221 13.23 13.82 1.42
N LYS A 222 14.39 13.38 1.94
CA LYS A 222 14.49 12.52 3.12
C LYS A 222 14.04 13.21 4.41
N LYS A 223 14.21 14.53 4.50
CA LYS A 223 13.84 15.34 5.68
C LYS A 223 12.41 15.85 5.61
N GLN A 224 11.94 16.21 4.41
CA GLN A 224 10.62 16.76 4.20
C GLN A 224 10.17 16.44 2.77
N GLU A 225 8.92 15.99 2.62
CA GLU A 225 8.28 15.80 1.33
C GLU A 225 8.27 17.11 0.53
N GLY A 226 8.80 17.05 -0.69
CA GLY A 226 8.91 18.20 -1.60
C GLY A 226 7.80 18.23 -2.63
N ASN A 227 7.83 19.24 -3.51
CA ASN A 227 6.91 19.32 -4.64
C ASN A 227 7.37 18.38 -5.77
N LEU A 228 6.52 17.42 -6.15
CA LEU A 228 6.76 16.48 -7.24
C LEU A 228 7.01 17.17 -8.59
N GLU A 229 6.31 18.26 -8.89
CA GLU A 229 6.48 18.99 -10.16
C GLU A 229 7.85 19.66 -10.25
N GLU A 230 8.31 20.25 -9.13
CA GLU A 230 9.65 20.84 -9.03
C GLU A 230 10.75 19.79 -9.14
N LEU A 231 10.52 18.60 -8.57
CA LEU A 231 11.45 17.47 -8.70
C LEU A 231 11.55 17.00 -10.16
N GLN A 232 10.43 16.87 -10.86
CA GLN A 232 10.42 16.49 -12.29
C GLN A 232 11.14 17.55 -13.14
N TYR A 233 10.92 18.84 -12.88
CA TYR A 233 11.63 19.90 -13.57
C TYR A 233 13.14 19.84 -13.31
N SER A 234 13.54 19.60 -12.06
CA SER A 234 14.94 19.45 -11.66
C SER A 234 15.61 18.28 -12.38
N ILE A 235 14.92 17.13 -12.48
CA ILE A 235 15.44 15.95 -13.20
C ILE A 235 15.68 16.26 -14.69
N LYS A 236 14.77 17.00 -15.34
CA LYS A 236 14.94 17.42 -16.74
C LYS A 236 16.12 18.38 -16.93
N ASP A 237 16.28 19.34 -16.04
CA ASP A 237 17.42 20.26 -16.05
C ASP A 237 18.74 19.51 -15.82
N TRP A 238 18.76 18.54 -14.90
CA TRP A 238 19.93 17.69 -14.66
C TRP A 238 20.30 16.86 -15.89
N ARG A 239 19.30 16.27 -16.56
CA ARG A 239 19.51 15.52 -17.80
C ARG A 239 20.12 16.40 -18.89
N ALA A 240 19.58 17.60 -19.10
CA ALA A 240 20.10 18.54 -20.09
C ALA A 240 21.55 18.98 -19.79
N ARG A 241 21.87 19.17 -18.51
CA ARG A 241 23.24 19.48 -18.06
C ARG A 241 24.18 18.29 -18.21
N ALA A 242 23.73 17.07 -17.95
CA ALA A 242 24.56 15.87 -18.16
C ALA A 242 24.88 15.68 -19.64
N GLN A 243 23.90 15.88 -20.53
CA GLN A 243 24.08 15.79 -21.98
C GLN A 243 25.07 16.82 -22.54
N SER A 244 25.14 18.01 -21.95
CA SER A 244 26.11 19.03 -22.37
C SER A 244 27.53 18.80 -21.84
N MET A 245 27.72 17.80 -20.98
CA MET A 245 29.00 17.44 -20.36
C MET A 245 29.61 16.14 -20.92
N THR A 246 28.83 15.34 -21.64
CA THR A 246 29.28 14.22 -22.50
C THR A 246 29.76 14.72 -23.85
#